data_AF-A0AA45UTZ3-F1
#
_entry.id   AF-A0AA45UTZ3-F1
#
_cell.length_a   1.000
_cell.length_b   1.000
_cell.length_c   1.000
_cell.angle_alpha   90.00
_cell.angle_beta   90.00
_cell.angle_gamma   90.00
#
_symmetry.space_group_name_H-M   'P 1'
#
loop_
_entity.id
_entity.type
_entity.pdbx_description
1 polymer ?
#
loop_
_entity_poly.entity_id
_entity_poly.type
_entity_poly.pdbx_seq_one_letter_code
_entity_poly.pdbx_strand_id
1 'polypeptide(L)'
;MKISHPDIDKKVCTGTHAKAKDAHSSQTTFDRDAAAQPNTAQCSGLTAEGGKKFSDFAKDVGLKDNKNWPTGKYTTSSAGKEGDTSSNAKAVAKDLVDLKHGEKTIVAGLLAKTIEGGEVVEICLSTST
;
A
#
# COMPACT_ATOMS: atom_id res chain seq x y z
N MET A 1 11.70 -0.54 5.39
CA MET A 1 12.02 -0.82 3.97
C MET A 1 12.20 0.49 3.21
N LYS A 2 13.30 0.65 2.46
CA LYS A 2 13.50 1.76 1.52
C LYS A 2 13.37 1.21 0.09
N ILE A 3 12.64 1.90 -0.77
CA ILE A 3 12.64 1.61 -2.21
C ILE A 3 13.88 2.24 -2.84
N SER A 4 14.64 1.46 -3.62
CA SER A 4 15.79 1.93 -4.41
C SER A 4 15.40 2.82 -5.60
N HIS A 5 14.10 2.93 -5.89
CA HIS A 5 13.52 3.67 -7.00
C HIS A 5 12.48 4.70 -6.50
N PRO A 6 12.92 5.82 -5.91
CA PRO A 6 12.03 6.79 -5.25
C PRO A 6 11.00 7.41 -6.20
N ASP A 7 11.25 7.43 -7.51
CA ASP A 7 10.31 7.94 -8.51
C ASP A 7 9.15 6.98 -8.76
N ILE A 8 9.38 5.67 -8.65
CA ILE A 8 8.32 4.66 -8.77
C ILE A 8 7.48 4.62 -7.49
N ASP A 9 8.11 4.81 -6.34
CA ASP A 9 7.46 4.87 -5.02
C ASP A 9 6.42 6.01 -4.91
N LYS A 10 6.51 7.00 -5.81
CA LYS A 10 5.59 8.14 -5.91
C LYS A 10 4.52 7.98 -7.01
N LYS A 11 4.47 6.85 -7.71
CA LYS A 11 3.48 6.62 -8.78
C LYS A 11 2.33 5.72 -8.36
N VAL A 12 2.58 4.75 -7.49
CA VAL A 12 1.56 3.78 -7.05
C VAL A 12 0.90 4.24 -5.74
N CYS A 13 -0.42 4.08 -5.63
CA CYS A 13 -1.23 4.50 -4.49
C CYS A 13 -1.15 5.99 -4.15
N THR A 14 -0.83 6.84 -5.13
CA THR A 14 -0.65 8.28 -4.93
C THR A 14 -1.80 9.15 -5.45
N GLY A 15 -2.67 8.61 -6.29
CA GLY A 15 -3.83 9.31 -6.84
C GLY A 15 -5.08 9.15 -5.98
N THR A 16 -6.22 8.87 -6.63
CA THR A 16 -7.55 8.80 -5.99
C THR A 16 -8.34 7.53 -6.32
N HIS A 17 -7.68 6.48 -6.84
CA HIS A 17 -8.35 5.30 -7.43
C HIS A 17 -9.19 4.43 -6.48
N ALA A 18 -8.92 4.45 -5.16
CA ALA A 18 -9.81 3.85 -4.17
C ALA A 18 -10.27 4.85 -3.09
N LYS A 19 -10.24 6.16 -3.40
CA LYS A 19 -10.80 7.19 -2.53
C LYS A 19 -12.32 7.08 -2.53
N ALA A 20 -12.88 6.62 -1.42
CA ALA A 20 -14.33 6.55 -1.27
C ALA A 20 -14.94 7.96 -1.20
N LYS A 21 -16.12 8.14 -1.80
CA LYS A 21 -16.79 9.46 -1.86
C LYS A 21 -17.25 9.95 -0.50
N ASP A 22 -17.59 9.02 0.38
CA ASP A 22 -18.01 9.22 1.77
C ASP A 22 -16.85 9.08 2.76
N ALA A 23 -15.61 8.94 2.27
CA ALA A 23 -14.44 9.00 3.13
C ALA A 23 -14.42 10.35 3.86
N HIS A 24 -14.02 10.30 5.13
CA HIS A 24 -13.73 11.51 5.91
C HIS A 24 -12.70 12.39 5.18
N SER A 25 -12.61 13.67 5.48
CA SER A 25 -11.68 14.58 4.78
C SER A 25 -10.34 14.75 5.50
N SER A 26 -9.98 13.82 6.40
CA SER A 26 -8.79 13.94 7.24
C SER A 26 -7.82 12.78 7.15
N GLN A 27 -7.92 11.86 6.18
CA GLN A 27 -6.95 10.77 6.11
C GLN A 27 -5.60 11.26 5.60
N THR A 28 -4.59 11.18 6.46
CA THR A 28 -3.24 11.69 6.20
C THR A 28 -2.16 10.61 6.31
N THR A 29 -2.53 9.42 6.78
CA THR A 29 -1.60 8.30 6.95
C THR A 29 -2.23 6.96 6.59
N PHE A 30 -1.37 6.04 6.16
CA PHE A 30 -1.73 4.64 6.03
C PHE A 30 -1.61 3.95 7.39
N ASP A 31 -2.54 3.03 7.69
CA ASP A 31 -2.49 2.24 8.92
C ASP A 31 -3.30 0.94 8.74
N ARG A 32 -2.95 -0.09 9.51
CA ARG A 32 -3.69 -1.36 9.56
C ARG A 32 -5.07 -1.17 10.17
N ASP A 33 -5.18 -0.28 11.16
CA ASP A 33 -6.37 0.03 11.94
C ASP A 33 -7.00 1.32 11.39
N ALA A 34 -7.42 1.24 10.13
CA ALA A 34 -8.04 2.33 9.38
C ALA A 34 -9.51 2.61 9.76
N ALA A 35 -9.93 2.20 10.95
CA ALA A 35 -11.23 2.50 11.53
C ALA A 35 -11.21 3.76 12.42
N ALA A 36 -10.02 4.30 12.72
CA ALA A 36 -9.82 5.55 13.45
C ALA A 36 -9.32 6.67 12.52
N GLN A 37 -9.71 7.91 12.80
CA GLN A 37 -9.08 9.08 12.18
C GLN A 37 -7.65 9.24 12.74
N PRO A 38 -6.67 9.70 11.94
CA PRO A 38 -6.73 10.11 10.52
C PRO A 38 -6.27 8.99 9.56
N ASN A 39 -6.61 7.75 9.84
CA ASN A 39 -6.02 6.60 9.16
C ASN A 39 -6.85 6.14 7.96
N THR A 40 -6.16 5.60 6.96
CA THR A 40 -6.78 4.84 5.87
C THR A 40 -5.97 3.59 5.56
N ALA A 41 -6.64 2.53 5.12
CA ALA A 41 -6.02 1.36 4.54
C ALA A 41 -6.37 1.26 3.05
N GLN A 42 -6.87 2.34 2.44
CA GLN A 42 -7.15 2.45 1.01
C GLN A 42 -5.90 2.97 0.28
N CYS A 43 -5.42 2.21 -0.70
CA CYS A 43 -4.47 2.67 -1.70
C CYS A 43 -5.08 3.89 -2.42
N SER A 44 -4.34 4.99 -2.55
CA SER A 44 -4.91 6.23 -3.11
C SER A 44 -6.11 6.77 -2.32
N GLY A 45 -6.21 6.46 -1.02
CA GLY A 45 -7.29 6.90 -0.13
C GLY A 45 -6.94 8.06 0.79
N LEU A 46 -5.77 8.67 0.62
CA LEU A 46 -5.35 9.85 1.38
C LEU A 46 -6.10 11.09 0.87
N THR A 47 -6.26 12.07 1.76
CA THR A 47 -6.88 13.35 1.39
C THR A 47 -6.00 14.11 0.39
N ALA A 48 -4.70 14.16 0.65
CA ALA A 48 -3.70 14.73 -0.23
C ALA A 48 -3.07 13.66 -1.13
N GLU A 49 -3.20 13.84 -2.45
CA GLU A 49 -2.52 13.02 -3.45
C GLU A 49 -1.00 13.08 -3.23
N GLY A 50 -0.33 11.92 -3.34
CA GLY A 50 1.11 11.80 -3.12
C GLY A 50 1.58 12.13 -1.69
N GLY A 51 0.68 12.27 -0.71
CA GLY A 51 1.03 12.63 0.67
C GLY A 51 1.83 11.56 1.43
N LYS A 52 1.85 10.32 0.92
CA LYS A 52 2.69 9.20 1.35
C LYS A 52 3.14 8.40 0.14
N LYS A 53 4.15 7.57 0.35
CA LYS A 53 4.72 6.72 -0.70
C LYS A 53 4.05 5.36 -0.73
N PHE A 54 4.18 4.64 -1.84
CA PHE A 54 3.69 3.28 -1.96
C PHE A 54 4.34 2.33 -0.93
N SER A 55 5.60 2.56 -0.59
CA SER A 55 6.30 1.79 0.43
C SER A 55 5.78 2.03 1.84
N ASP A 56 5.10 3.14 2.10
CA ASP A 56 4.40 3.37 3.38
C ASP A 56 3.11 2.56 3.37
N PHE A 57 2.34 2.62 2.27
CA PHE A 57 1.15 1.76 2.09
C PHE A 57 1.49 0.29 2.31
N ALA A 58 2.50 -0.24 1.62
CA ALA A 58 2.84 -1.66 1.67
C ALA A 58 3.20 -2.13 3.10
N LYS A 59 3.89 -1.29 3.88
CA LYS A 59 4.29 -1.60 5.26
C LYS A 59 3.14 -1.45 6.24
N ASP A 60 2.42 -0.34 6.16
CA ASP A 60 1.65 0.16 7.29
C ASP A 60 0.22 -0.38 7.28
N VAL A 61 -0.34 -0.77 6.12
CA VAL A 61 -1.71 -1.30 6.03
C VAL A 61 -1.83 -2.78 6.45
N GLY A 62 -0.72 -3.42 6.81
CA GLY A 62 -0.71 -4.79 7.32
C GLY A 62 -0.78 -5.89 6.25
N LEU A 63 -0.24 -5.64 5.04
CA LEU A 63 -0.20 -6.64 3.96
C LEU A 63 0.50 -7.94 4.40
N LYS A 64 1.59 -7.84 5.16
CA LYS A 64 2.34 -8.98 5.69
C LYS A 64 1.48 -9.89 6.60
N ASP A 65 0.49 -9.29 7.27
CA ASP A 65 -0.40 -9.99 8.19
C ASP A 65 -1.72 -10.41 7.50
N ASN A 66 -1.77 -10.43 6.16
CA ASN A 66 -2.98 -10.66 5.36
C ASN A 66 -4.14 -9.71 5.72
N LYS A 67 -3.85 -8.48 6.14
CA LYS A 67 -4.87 -7.46 6.44
C LYS A 67 -5.04 -6.48 5.29
N ASN A 68 -6.26 -5.95 5.19
CA ASN A 68 -6.63 -4.86 4.26
C ASN A 68 -6.30 -5.13 2.79
N TRP A 69 -6.25 -6.41 2.42
CA TRP A 69 -6.04 -6.87 1.05
C TRP A 69 -6.98 -8.04 0.75
N PRO A 70 -7.60 -8.12 -0.46
CA PRO A 70 -7.53 -7.16 -1.56
C PRO A 70 -8.42 -5.92 -1.38
N THR A 71 -9.27 -5.91 -0.34
CA THR A 71 -10.19 -4.81 -0.03
C THR A 71 -9.61 -3.94 1.07
N GLY A 72 -9.53 -2.63 0.83
CA GLY A 72 -9.08 -1.66 1.82
C GLY A 72 -10.18 -1.29 2.82
N LYS A 73 -9.80 -0.52 3.84
CA LYS A 73 -10.73 0.06 4.83
C LYS A 73 -10.47 1.55 4.95
N TYR A 74 -11.49 2.31 5.30
CA TYR A 74 -11.41 3.75 5.49
C TYR A 74 -12.37 4.18 6.60
N THR A 75 -12.23 5.42 7.01
CA THR A 75 -13.12 6.05 7.98
C THR A 75 -14.02 7.08 7.30
N THR A 76 -15.25 7.15 7.76
CA THR A 76 -16.21 8.24 7.50
C THR A 76 -16.25 9.18 8.71
N SER A 77 -17.10 10.21 8.69
CA SER A 77 -17.35 11.05 9.89
C SER A 77 -17.97 10.29 11.06
N SER A 78 -18.54 9.10 10.81
CA SER A 78 -19.37 8.40 11.81
C SER A 78 -18.79 7.05 12.23
N ALA A 79 -18.07 6.35 11.34
CA ALA A 79 -17.53 5.02 11.61
C ALA A 79 -16.44 4.60 10.61
N GLY A 80 -15.68 3.56 10.97
CA GLY A 80 -14.88 2.78 10.02
C GLY A 80 -15.75 1.96 9.08
N LYS A 81 -15.34 1.83 7.82
CA LYS A 81 -16.07 1.17 6.75
C LYS A 81 -15.12 0.40 5.84
N GLU A 82 -15.62 -0.71 5.28
CA GLU A 82 -14.91 -1.43 4.22
C GLU A 82 -15.06 -0.73 2.87
N GLY A 83 -13.97 -0.78 2.10
CA GLY A 83 -13.94 -0.39 0.70
C GLY A 83 -14.88 -1.20 -0.17
N ASP A 84 -15.01 -0.73 -1.41
CA ASP A 84 -15.57 -1.54 -2.47
C ASP A 84 -14.75 -2.84 -2.61
N THR A 85 -15.41 -3.91 -3.07
CA THR A 85 -14.78 -5.21 -3.27
C THR A 85 -13.52 -5.09 -4.12
N SER A 86 -12.41 -5.56 -3.55
CA SER A 86 -11.07 -5.52 -4.17
C SER A 86 -10.56 -4.11 -4.46
N SER A 87 -11.00 -3.09 -3.71
CA SER A 87 -10.63 -1.68 -3.87
C SER A 87 -9.12 -1.46 -3.98
N ASN A 88 -8.32 -2.00 -3.05
CA ASN A 88 -6.86 -1.87 -3.09
C ASN A 88 -6.25 -2.57 -4.29
N ALA A 89 -6.66 -3.80 -4.57
CA ALA A 89 -6.16 -4.56 -5.72
C ALA A 89 -6.46 -3.85 -7.04
N LYS A 90 -7.66 -3.26 -7.19
CA LYS A 90 -8.06 -2.49 -8.38
C LYS A 90 -7.25 -1.20 -8.52
N ALA A 91 -7.02 -0.47 -7.44
CA ALA A 91 -6.23 0.75 -7.45
C ALA A 91 -4.76 0.46 -7.84
N VAL A 92 -4.13 -0.52 -7.18
CA VAL A 92 -2.77 -0.95 -7.52
C VAL A 92 -2.69 -1.45 -8.96
N ALA A 93 -3.65 -2.27 -9.42
CA ALA A 93 -3.66 -2.75 -10.79
C ALA A 93 -3.76 -1.61 -11.82
N LYS A 94 -4.59 -0.59 -11.52
CA LYS A 94 -4.72 0.59 -12.37
C LYS A 94 -3.41 1.37 -12.46
N ASP A 95 -2.80 1.68 -11.32
CA ASP A 95 -1.50 2.38 -11.28
C ASP A 95 -0.43 1.57 -12.01
N LEU A 96 -0.41 0.25 -11.83
CA LEU A 96 0.52 -0.64 -12.51
C LEU A 96 0.37 -0.57 -14.02
N VAL A 97 -0.86 -0.55 -14.58
CA VAL A 97 -1.07 -0.50 -16.03
C VAL A 97 -0.37 0.71 -16.66
N ASP A 98 -0.38 1.85 -15.97
CA ASP A 98 0.21 3.11 -16.41
C ASP A 98 1.74 3.16 -16.30
N LEU A 99 2.36 2.14 -15.68
CA LEU A 99 3.81 2.02 -15.57
C LEU A 99 4.47 1.30 -16.76
N LYS A 100 5.75 1.62 -16.99
CA LYS A 100 6.60 0.86 -17.93
C LYS A 100 6.90 -0.54 -17.40
N HIS A 101 7.25 -1.46 -18.29
CA HIS A 101 7.53 -2.86 -17.93
C HIS A 101 8.55 -3.01 -16.78
N GLY A 102 9.70 -2.34 -16.85
CA GLY A 102 10.71 -2.41 -15.77
C GLY A 102 10.23 -1.83 -14.44
N GLU A 103 9.37 -0.81 -14.48
CA GLU A 103 8.79 -0.21 -13.26
C GLU A 103 7.80 -1.17 -12.58
N LYS A 104 7.01 -1.92 -13.38
CA LYS A 104 6.11 -2.97 -12.88
C LYS A 104 6.87 -4.04 -12.10
N THR A 105 8.02 -4.50 -12.63
CA THR A 105 8.87 -5.50 -11.95
C THR A 105 9.36 -5.01 -10.59
N ILE A 106 9.69 -3.72 -10.47
CA ILE A 106 10.16 -3.13 -9.21
C ILE A 106 9.03 -3.10 -8.16
N VAL A 107 7.81 -2.73 -8.57
CA VAL A 107 6.63 -2.74 -7.68
C VAL A 107 6.32 -4.15 -7.20
N ALA A 108 6.36 -5.14 -8.10
CA ALA A 108 6.15 -6.54 -7.76
C ALA A 108 7.20 -7.05 -6.74
N GLY A 109 8.47 -6.70 -6.95
CA GLY A 109 9.54 -7.06 -6.01
C GLY A 109 9.37 -6.43 -4.62
N LEU A 110 8.87 -5.19 -4.54
CA LEU A 110 8.55 -4.57 -3.25
C LEU A 110 7.45 -5.35 -2.52
N LEU A 111 6.36 -5.68 -3.21
CA LEU A 111 5.24 -6.40 -2.62
C LEU A 111 5.67 -7.78 -2.13
N ALA A 112 6.47 -8.51 -2.92
CA ALA A 112 7.06 -9.79 -2.52
C ALA A 112 7.92 -9.65 -1.25
N LYS A 113 8.81 -8.66 -1.20
CA LYS A 113 9.63 -8.41 0.01
C LYS A 113 8.81 -8.02 1.23
N THR A 114 7.64 -7.40 1.02
CA THR A 114 6.74 -6.99 2.11
C THR A 114 6.13 -8.21 2.80
N ILE A 115 5.68 -9.20 2.03
CA ILE A 115 5.05 -10.42 2.56
C ILE A 115 6.06 -11.39 3.19
N GLU A 116 7.30 -11.44 2.68
CA GLU A 116 8.36 -12.31 3.23
C GLU A 116 8.90 -11.81 4.58
N GLY A 117 8.66 -10.55 4.94
CA GLY A 117 9.28 -9.91 6.09
C GLY A 117 10.69 -9.47 5.75
N GLY A 118 10.91 -8.16 5.72
CA GLY A 118 12.13 -7.54 5.19
C GLY A 118 13.46 -7.80 5.90
N GLU A 119 13.60 -8.87 6.70
CA GLU A 119 14.89 -9.42 7.06
C GLU A 119 15.20 -10.54 6.07
N VAL A 120 15.97 -10.18 5.03
CA VAL A 120 16.66 -11.20 4.23
C VAL A 120 17.65 -11.83 5.19
N VAL A 121 17.29 -12.97 5.79
CA VAL A 121 18.30 -13.84 6.40
C VAL A 121 19.13 -14.32 5.21
N GLU A 122 20.31 -13.73 5.04
CA GLU A 122 21.35 -14.33 4.22
C GLU A 122 21.61 -15.72 4.80
N ILE A 123 21.06 -16.75 4.15
CA ILE A 123 21.50 -18.11 4.37
C ILE A 123 22.92 -18.16 3.78
N CYS A 124 23.91 -17.79 4.60
CA CYS A 124 25.27 -18.22 4.39
C CYS A 124 25.26 -19.75 4.50
N LEU A 125 25.16 -20.41 3.36
CA LEU A 125 25.50 -21.81 3.23
C LEU A 125 27.00 -21.92 3.47
N SER A 126 27.41 -22.07 4.74
CA SER A 126 28.79 -22.42 5.07
C SER A 126 29.07 -23.80 4.49
N THR A 127 29.77 -23.86 3.37
CA THR A 127 30.41 -25.09 2.92
C THR A 127 31.54 -25.39 3.92
N SER A 128 31.34 -26.37 4.79
CA SER A 128 32.44 -26.98 5.53
C SER A 128 33.35 -27.71 4.55
N THR A 129 34.61 -27.28 4.51
CA THR A 129 35.75 -28.09 4.04
C THR A 129 36.11 -29.14 5.08
#